data_AF-A0A6V7M5R5-F1
#
_entry.id   AF-A0A6V7M5R5-F1
#
_cell.length_a   1.000
_cell.length_b   1.000
_cell.length_c   1.000
_cell.angle_alpha   90.00
_cell.angle_beta   90.00
_cell.angle_gamma   90.00
#
_symmetry.space_group_name_H-M   'P 1'
#
loop_
_entity.id
_entity.type
_entity.pdbx_description
1 polymer ?
#
loop_
_entity_poly.entity_id
_entity_poly.type
_entity_poly.pdbx_seq_one_letter_code
_entity_poly.pdbx_strand_id
1 'polypeptide(L)' 'LTYLRLVKLDISGNRIAVLPNELRKMKSLVDFKLADNPLTSPPAS' A
#
# COMPACT_ATOMS: atom_id res chain seq x y z
N LEU A 1 4.05 -12.94 15.08
CA LEU A 1 3.22 -12.33 14.01
C LEU A 1 2.43 -11.18 14.61
N THR A 2 3.07 -10.04 14.82
CA THR A 2 2.47 -8.83 15.37
C THR A 2 1.81 -8.06 14.23
N TYR A 3 0.49 -8.09 14.14
CA TYR A 3 -0.26 -7.24 13.22
C TYR A 3 -0.23 -5.80 13.75
N LEU A 4 0.64 -4.96 13.19
CA LEU A 4 0.65 -3.54 13.51
C LEU A 4 -0.61 -2.90 12.92
N ARG A 5 -1.47 -2.38 13.79
CA ARG A 5 -2.59 -1.51 13.41
C ARG A 5 -2.05 -0.15 13.01
N LEU A 6 -1.71 -0.01 11.74
CA LEU A 6 -1.31 1.27 11.16
C LEU A 6 -2.55 2.10 10.84
N VAL A 7 -2.51 3.37 11.23
CA VAL A 7 -3.52 4.38 10.88
C VAL A 7 -3.03 5.22 9.71
N LYS A 8 -1.72 5.40 9.59
CA LYS A 8 -1.08 6.12 8.48
C LYS A 8 0.06 5.29 7.92
N LEU A 9 0.16 5.20 6.61
CA LEU A 9 1.21 4.50 5.89
C LEU A 9 1.67 5.39 4.73
N ASP A 10 2.91 5.83 4.80
CA ASP A 10 3.54 6.59 3.72
C ASP A 10 4.65 5.72 3.11
N ILE A 11 4.42 5.31 1.87
CA ILE A 11 5.37 4.56 1.06
C ILE A 11 5.73 5.35 -0.19
N SER A 12 5.56 6.68 -0.17
CA SER A 12 5.92 7.53 -1.31
C SER A 12 7.41 7.47 -1.66
N GLY A 13 7.76 7.71 -2.93
CA GLY A 13 9.15 7.71 -3.41
C GLY A 13 9.83 6.34 -3.44
N ASN A 14 9.05 5.26 -3.36
CA ASN A 14 9.57 3.90 -3.45
C ASN A 14 9.46 3.35 -4.88
N ARG A 15 10.00 2.15 -5.10
CA ARG A 15 9.93 1.45 -6.39
C ARG A 15 8.88 0.34 -6.37
N ILE A 16 7.72 0.63 -5.77
CA ILE A 16 6.66 -0.36 -5.61
C ILE A 16 5.88 -0.47 -6.92
N ALA A 17 6.05 -1.60 -7.59
CA ALA A 17 5.33 -1.93 -8.82
C ALA A 17 3.96 -2.56 -8.53
N VAL A 18 3.86 -3.37 -7.48
CA VAL A 18 2.64 -4.11 -7.12
C VAL A 18 2.39 -3.97 -5.62
N LEU A 19 1.16 -3.65 -5.25
CA LEU A 19 0.71 -3.63 -3.86
C LEU A 19 0.29 -5.04 -3.43
N PRO A 20 0.75 -5.54 -2.28
CA PRO A 20 0.34 -6.85 -1.79
C PRO A 20 -1.14 -6.84 -1.39
N ASN A 21 -1.87 -7.92 -1.71
CA ASN A 21 -3.29 -8.07 -1.34
C ASN A 21 -3.54 -8.02 0.17
N GLU A 22 -2.53 -8.33 0.98
CA GLU A 22 -2.57 -8.24 2.44
C GLU A 22 -2.81 -6.80 2.93
N LEU A 23 -2.45 -5.79 2.13
CA LEU A 23 -2.74 -4.39 2.45
C LEU A 23 -4.25 -4.13 2.57
N ARG A 24 -5.07 -4.91 1.85
CA ARG A 24 -6.54 -4.87 1.96
C ARG A 24 -7.06 -5.32 3.33
N LYS A 25 -6.27 -6.07 4.11
CA LYS A 25 -6.63 -6.50 5.47
C LYS A 25 -6.35 -5.41 6.51
N MET A 26 -5.64 -4.33 6.15
CA MET A 26 -5.33 -3.22 7.03
C MET A 26 -6.53 -2.28 7.22
N LYS A 27 -7.55 -2.76 7.95
CA LYS A 27 -8.80 -2.01 8.19
C LYS A 27 -8.63 -0.72 9.01
N SER A 28 -7.54 -0.59 9.76
CA SER A 28 -7.26 0.59 10.57
C SER A 28 -6.63 1.74 9.76
N LEU A 29 -6.22 1.50 8.52
CA LEU A 29 -5.48 2.47 7.72
C LEU A 29 -6.43 3.56 7.21
N VAL A 30 -6.16 4.79 7.61
CA VAL A 30 -6.94 5.99 7.26
C VAL A 30 -6.18 6.85 6.25
N ASP A 31 -4.86 6.92 6.38
CA ASP A 31 -4.00 7.72 5.50
C ASP A 31 -3.02 6.78 4.78
N PHE A 32 -3.07 6.78 3.44
CA PHE A 32 -2.21 5.91 2.63
C PHE A 32 -1.61 6.70 1.47
N LYS A 33 -0.29 6.93 1.53
CA LYS A 33 0.46 7.68 0.53
C LYS A 33 1.38 6.77 -0.25
N LEU A 34 1.29 6.89 -1.57
CA LEU A 34 1.94 6.03 -2.56
C LEU A 34 2.43 6.82 -3.77
N ALA A 35 2.52 8.15 -3.63
CA ALA A 35 3.08 9.04 -4.64
C ALA A 35 4.50 8.59 -5.03
N ASP A 36 4.94 8.92 -6.25
CA ASP A 36 6.28 8.61 -6.74
C ASP A 36 6.65 7.12 -6.66
N ASN A 37 5.66 6.24 -6.82
CA ASN A 37 5.87 4.81 -7.05
C ASN A 37 5.51 4.45 -8.49
N PRO A 38 6.30 3.60 -9.16
CA PRO A 38 5.98 3.08 -10.49
C PRO A 38 4.92 1.98 -10.38
N LEU A 39 3.76 2.30 -9.78
CA LEU A 39 2.67 1.35 -9.57
C LEU A 39 2.15 0.88 -10.93
N THR A 40 2.61 -0.30 -11.33
CA THR A 40 2.07 -1.02 -12.47
C THR A 40 0.77 -1.65 -11.97
N SER A 41 -0.31 -0.87 -12.02
CA SER A 41 -1.65 -1.42 -11.85
C SER A 41 -1.75 -2.66 -12.74
N PRO A 42 -2.19 -3.82 -12.24
CA PRO A 42 -2.42 -4.96 -13.12
C PRO A 42 -3.33 -4.48 -14.26
N PRO A 43 -3.07 -4.92 -15.51
CA PRO A 43 -3.91 -4.55 -16.64
C PRO A 43 -5.34 -4.90 -16.26
N ALA A 44 -6.25 -3.93 -16.38
CA ALA A 44 -7.67 -4.22 -16.33
C ALA A 44 -7.95 -5.25 -17.43
N SER A 45 -8.32 -6.46 -17.04
CA SER A 45 -8.92 -7.48 -17.90
C SER A 45 -10.01 -8.17 -17.11
#